data_AF-A0A2W4WG94-F1
#
_entry.id   AF-A0A2W4WG94-F1
#
_cell.length_a   1.000
_cell.length_b   1.000
_cell.length_c   1.000
_cell.angle_alpha   90.00
_cell.angle_beta   90.00
_cell.angle_gamma   90.00
#
_symmetry.space_group_name_H-M   'P 1'
#
loop_
_entity.id
_entity.type
_entity.pdbx_description
1 polymer ?
#
loop_
_entity_poly.entity_id
_entity_poly.type
_entity_poly.pdbx_seq_one_letter_code
_entity_poly.pdbx_strand_id
1 'polypeptide(L)' 'MSATASTYQHLIVNVIAQKVTVLEWVEGFYEERVYEGEQAIASPIFPELQLTAAQVLQNC' A
#
# COMPACT_ATOMS: atom_id res chain seq x y z
N MET A 1 4.79 29.06 -6.97
CA MET A 1 3.39 28.59 -6.95
C MET A 1 3.42 27.16 -6.44
N SER A 2 3.23 27.00 -5.13
CA SER A 2 3.36 25.72 -4.43
C SER A 2 2.02 24.99 -4.48
N ALA A 3 1.98 23.84 -5.15
CA ALA A 3 0.96 22.84 -4.94
C ALA A 3 1.65 21.65 -4.27
N THR A 4 1.67 21.63 -2.95
CA THR A 4 2.04 20.42 -2.22
C THR A 4 0.86 19.47 -2.38
N ALA A 5 0.96 18.53 -3.32
CA ALA A 5 -0.08 17.52 -3.52
C ALA A 5 -0.21 16.70 -2.24
N SER A 6 -1.32 16.87 -1.52
CA SER A 6 -1.70 16.03 -0.39
C SER A 6 -2.06 14.63 -0.90
N THR A 7 -1.04 13.83 -1.21
CA THR A 7 -1.20 12.48 -1.75
C THR A 7 -1.47 11.54 -0.58
N TYR A 8 -2.63 10.87 -0.58
CA TYR A 8 -3.03 9.94 0.48
C TYR A 8 -3.12 8.52 -0.07
N GLN A 9 -2.51 7.59 0.67
CA GLN A 9 -2.59 6.15 0.44
C GLN A 9 -3.09 5.50 1.73
N HIS A 10 -4.01 4.55 1.61
CA HIS A 10 -4.51 3.77 2.74
C HIS A 10 -4.12 2.31 2.59
N LEU A 11 -3.70 1.68 3.69
CA LEU A 11 -3.34 0.27 3.76
C LEU A 11 -4.40 -0.47 4.58
N ILE A 12 -4.93 -1.54 4.01
CA ILE A 12 -5.82 -2.48 4.69
C ILE A 12 -5.03 -3.79 4.86
N VAL A 13 -4.72 -4.15 6.10
CA VAL A 13 -4.01 -5.39 6.42
C VAL A 13 -5.04 -6.44 6.85
N ASN A 14 -5.06 -7.58 6.15
CA ASN A 14 -5.91 -8.71 6.50
C ASN A 14 -5.04 -9.90 6.92
N VAL A 15 -4.88 -10.07 8.23
CA VAL A 15 -4.06 -11.13 8.83
C VAL A 15 -4.67 -12.52 8.61
N ILE A 16 -5.99 -12.66 8.65
CA ILE A 16 -6.65 -13.96 8.48
C ILE A 16 -6.48 -14.44 7.02
N ALA A 17 -6.65 -13.54 6.05
CA ALA A 17 -6.49 -13.84 4.63
C ALA A 17 -5.03 -13.72 4.14
N GLN A 18 -4.07 -13.41 5.03
CA GLN A 18 -2.64 -13.26 4.74
C GLN A 18 -2.35 -12.33 3.54
N LYS A 19 -3.06 -11.20 3.48
CA LYS A 19 -2.92 -10.23 2.38
C LYS A 19 -2.92 -8.80 2.87
N VAL A 20 -2.23 -7.95 2.12
CA VAL A 20 -2.19 -6.50 2.31
C VAL A 20 -2.80 -5.83 1.08
N THR A 21 -3.84 -5.04 1.27
CA THR A 21 -4.45 -4.25 0.20
C THR A 21 -4.01 -2.80 0.35
N VAL A 22 -3.41 -2.26 -0.70
CA VAL A 22 -3.12 -0.85 -0.85
C VAL A 22 -4.26 -0.20 -1.62
N LEU A 23 -4.80 0.89 -1.09
CA LEU A 23 -5.74 1.77 -1.76
C LEU A 23 -5.01 3.05 -2.18
N GLU A 24 -4.95 3.27 -3.48
CA GLU A 24 -4.34 4.46 -4.08
C GLU A 24 -5.43 5.37 -4.63
N TRP A 25 -5.35 6.67 -4.32
CA TRP A 25 -6.25 7.66 -4.92
C TRP A 25 -5.70 8.11 -6.29
N VAL A 26 -6.33 7.66 -7.36
CA VAL A 26 -5.98 7.99 -8.75
C VAL A 26 -7.16 8.73 -9.38
N GLU A 27 -6.96 10.01 -9.70
CA GLU A 27 -7.91 10.85 -10.47
C GLU A 27 -9.38 10.83 -9.99
N GLY A 28 -9.62 10.62 -8.69
CA GLY A 28 -10.97 10.59 -8.12
C GLY A 28 -11.53 9.19 -7.87
N PHE A 29 -10.74 8.14 -8.10
CA PHE A 29 -11.08 6.75 -7.81
C PHE A 29 -10.05 6.13 -6.86
N TYR A 30 -10.49 5.15 -6.07
CA TYR A 30 -9.58 4.29 -5.31
C TYR A 30 -9.22 3.08 -6.18
N GLU A 31 -7.95 2.98 -6.57
CA GLU A 31 -7.42 1.74 -7.13
C GLU A 31 -6.97 0.81 -5.99
N GLU A 32 -7.43 -0.44 -6.06
CA GLU A 32 -7.03 -1.47 -5.11
C GLU A 32 -5.88 -2.31 -5.68
N ARG A 33 -4.85 -2.52 -4.87
CA ARG A 33 -3.75 -3.41 -5.20
C ARG A 33 -3.48 -4.36 -4.05
N VAL A 34 -3.65 -5.65 -4.29
CA VAL A 34 -3.48 -6.71 -3.30
C VAL A 34 -2.07 -7.29 -3.40
N TYR A 35 -1.43 -7.46 -2.26
CA TYR A 35 -0.11 -8.04 -2.10
C TYR A 35 -0.17 -9.19 -1.10
N GLU A 36 0.50 -10.30 -1.43
CA GLU A 36 0.50 -11.54 -0.65
C GLU A 36 1.91 -12.12 -0.52
N GLY A 37 2.20 -12.76 0.61
CA GLY A 37 3.49 -13.41 0.87
C GLY A 37 4.69 -12.46 0.66
N GLU A 38 5.68 -12.91 -0.11
CA GLU A 38 6.91 -12.16 -0.37
C GLU A 38 6.78 -11.09 -1.48
N GLN A 39 5.56 -10.79 -1.93
CA GLN A 39 5.36 -9.72 -2.89
C GLN A 39 5.73 -8.37 -2.28
N ALA A 40 6.62 -7.64 -2.95
CA ALA A 40 7.00 -6.30 -2.57
C ALA A 40 5.84 -5.32 -2.77
N ILE A 41 5.51 -4.58 -1.72
CA ILE A 41 4.45 -3.57 -1.73
C ILE A 41 4.97 -2.35 -2.47
N ALA A 42 4.47 -2.13 -3.69
CA ALA A 42 4.77 -0.91 -4.44
C ALA A 42 3.91 0.23 -3.90
N SER A 43 4.54 1.21 -3.25
CA SER A 43 3.93 2.47 -2.85
C SER A 43 4.40 3.60 -3.78
N PRO A 44 3.49 4.30 -4.47
CA PRO A 44 3.85 5.48 -5.26
C PRO A 44 4.30 6.65 -4.38
N ILE A 45 3.84 6.70 -3.12
CA ILE A 45 4.23 7.73 -2.15
C ILE A 45 5.63 7.46 -1.59
N PHE A 46 5.96 6.18 -1.37
CA PHE A 46 7.25 5.75 -0.87
C PHE A 46 7.87 4.73 -1.82
N PRO A 47 8.46 5.17 -2.95
CA PRO A 47 9.04 4.26 -3.95
C PRO A 47 10.24 3.47 -3.43
N GLU A 48 10.89 3.94 -2.37
CA GLU A 48 12.00 3.23 -1.71
C GLU A 48 11.54 2.23 -0.65
N LEU A 49 10.22 2.10 -0.42
CA LEU A 49 9.67 1.16 0.54
C LEU A 49 9.91 -0.28 0.07
N GLN A 50 10.89 -0.93 0.68
CA GLN A 50 11.21 -2.34 0.43
C GLN A 50 10.58 -3.20 1.53
N LEU A 51 9.25 -3.27 1.54
CA LEU A 51 8.50 -4.15 2.43
C LEU A 51 7.71 -5.18 1.63
N THR A 52 7.69 -6.41 2.12
CA THR A 52 6.82 -7.48 1.59
C THR A 52 5.52 -7.56 2.39
N ALA A 53 4.47 -8.12 1.78
CA ALA A 53 3.21 -8.35 2.49
C ALA A 53 3.40 -9.22 3.74
N ALA A 54 4.25 -10.25 3.66
CA ALA A 54 4.61 -11.11 4.78
C ALA A 54 5.26 -10.32 5.92
N GLN A 55 6.20 -9.42 5.62
CA GLN A 55 6.85 -8.58 6.64
C GLN A 55 5.87 -7.63 7.33
N VAL A 56 4.88 -7.10 6.60
CA VAL A 56 3.82 -6.28 7.19
C VAL A 56 2.92 -7.11 8.10
N LEU A 57 2.54 -8.30 7.65
CA LEU A 57 1.66 -9.22 8.40
C LEU A 57 2.33 -9.81 9.64
N GLN A 58 3.65 -10.01 9.64
CA GLN A 58 4.42 -10.49 10.79
C GLN A 58 4.52 -9.49 11.94
N ASN A 59 4.35 -8.20 11.64
CA ASN A 59 4.46 -7.11 12.62
C ASN A 59 3.08 -6.57 13.08
N CYS A 60 1.99 -7.29 12.77
CA CYS A 60 0.61 -6.98 13.16
C CYS A 60 0.14 -7.95 14.25
#